data_AF-A0A2W4D957-F1
#
_entry.id   AF-A0A2W4D957-F1
#
_cell.length_a   1.000
_cell.length_b   1.000
_cell.length_c   1.000
_cell.angle_alpha   90.00
_cell.angle_beta   90.00
_cell.angle_gamma   90.00
#
_symmetry.space_group_name_H-M   'P 1'
#
loop_
_entity.id
_entity.type
_entity.pdbx_description
1 polymer ?
#
loop_
_entity_poly.entity_id
_entity_poly.type
_entity_poly.pdbx_seq_one_letter_code
_entity_poly.pdbx_strand_id
1 'polypeptide(L)'
;MAVAGAKNDAVSIAAHRGDAKTLLAFDVLTDSAKKGLAGFTIKVKPPTREAYYLINDLQFEHPDQHARDPSEAENSTMNAPIHKFRWLHVPGQDHQGLSPEFGDYTYTVTPRYFNETNKMVAFEAGLSLDVIVRLAPNRDNRRALTISITYLNRR
;
A
#
# COMPACT_ATOMS: atom_id res chain seq x y z
N MET A 1 -1.07 -11.61 15.08
CA MET A 1 -2.47 -11.37 14.70
C MET A 1 -2.56 -10.06 13.93
N ALA A 2 -3.51 -9.92 13.00
CA ALA A 2 -3.81 -8.63 12.38
C ALA A 2 -4.36 -7.68 13.45
N VAL A 3 -4.00 -6.41 13.38
CA VAL A 3 -4.47 -5.38 14.31
C VAL A 3 -5.68 -4.62 13.78
N ALA A 4 -5.89 -4.65 12.46
CA ALA A 4 -7.05 -4.10 11.78
C ALA A 4 -7.21 -4.81 10.41
N GLY A 5 -8.39 -4.69 9.81
CA GLY A 5 -8.64 -5.21 8.47
C GLY A 5 -9.97 -4.74 7.91
N ALA A 6 -10.10 -4.82 6.59
CA ALA A 6 -11.28 -4.42 5.83
C ALA A 6 -11.48 -5.39 4.65
N LYS A 7 -12.71 -5.48 4.14
CA LYS A 7 -13.04 -6.32 2.98
C LYS A 7 -14.21 -5.73 2.19
N ASN A 8 -14.20 -5.96 0.89
CA ASN A 8 -15.37 -5.85 0.01
C ASN A 8 -15.57 -7.20 -0.71
N ASP A 9 -16.38 -7.21 -1.76
CA ASP A 9 -16.69 -8.44 -2.51
C ASP A 9 -15.51 -8.94 -3.38
N ALA A 10 -14.53 -8.08 -3.67
CA ALA A 10 -13.40 -8.38 -4.53
C ALA A 10 -12.12 -8.73 -3.75
N VAL A 11 -11.84 -7.98 -2.68
CA VAL A 11 -10.56 -8.03 -1.97
C VAL A 11 -10.74 -7.89 -0.46
N SER A 12 -9.78 -8.44 0.28
CA SER A 12 -9.65 -8.22 1.72
C SER A 12 -8.23 -7.78 2.09
N ILE A 13 -8.14 -7.05 3.21
CA ILE A 13 -6.92 -6.41 3.66
C ILE A 13 -6.77 -6.67 5.15
N ALA A 14 -5.60 -7.11 5.55
CA ALA A 14 -5.19 -7.23 6.94
C ALA A 14 -3.96 -6.36 7.18
N ALA A 15 -4.04 -5.52 8.19
CA ALA A 15 -2.90 -4.73 8.65
C ALA A 15 -2.26 -5.36 9.89
N HIS A 16 -0.94 -5.41 9.89
CA HIS A 16 -0.14 -5.86 11.01
C HIS A 16 0.81 -4.75 11.43
N ARG A 17 0.73 -4.35 12.70
CA ARG A 17 1.65 -3.37 13.27
C ARG A 17 2.98 -4.04 13.63
N GLY A 18 4.09 -3.45 13.18
CA GLY A 18 5.44 -3.71 13.66
C GLY A 18 6.00 -2.51 14.42
N ASP A 19 7.29 -2.56 14.75
CA ASP A 19 7.99 -1.45 15.40
C ASP A 19 8.14 -0.26 14.45
N ALA A 20 7.38 0.81 14.69
CA ALA A 20 7.30 2.01 13.84
C ALA A 20 7.03 1.71 12.35
N LYS A 21 6.35 0.60 12.05
CA LYS A 21 6.04 0.15 10.69
C LYS A 21 4.71 -0.59 10.61
N THR A 22 4.13 -0.64 9.41
CA THR A 22 2.89 -1.37 9.14
C THR A 22 3.08 -2.30 7.95
N LEU A 23 2.76 -3.58 8.11
CA LEU A 23 2.63 -4.52 7.02
C LEU A 23 1.16 -4.58 6.59
N LEU A 24 0.90 -4.31 5.31
CA LEU A 24 -0.39 -4.58 4.69
C LEU A 24 -0.31 -5.91 3.93
N ALA A 25 -1.25 -6.80 4.22
CA ALA A 25 -1.44 -8.07 3.53
C ALA A 25 -2.78 -8.03 2.80
N PHE A 26 -2.76 -8.42 1.53
CA PHE A 26 -3.91 -8.35 0.63
C PHE A 26 -4.31 -9.75 0.19
N ASP A 27 -5.62 -9.98 0.06
CA ASP A 27 -6.16 -11.19 -0.55
C ASP A 27 -7.24 -10.81 -1.58
N VAL A 28 -7.30 -11.57 -2.68
CA VAL A 28 -8.26 -11.39 -3.78
C VAL A 28 -9.25 -12.54 -3.71
N LEU A 29 -10.49 -12.21 -3.34
CA LEU A 29 -11.46 -13.18 -2.83
C LEU A 29 -12.14 -14.00 -3.92
N THR A 30 -12.21 -13.47 -5.15
CA THR A 30 -12.92 -14.11 -6.27
C THR A 30 -12.03 -14.22 -7.50
N ASP A 31 -12.25 -15.25 -8.32
CA ASP A 31 -11.48 -15.45 -9.56
C ASP A 31 -11.77 -14.37 -10.60
N SER A 32 -12.98 -13.81 -10.60
CA SER A 32 -13.32 -12.64 -11.42
C SER A 32 -12.49 -11.42 -11.02
N ALA A 33 -12.29 -11.17 -9.73
CA ALA A 33 -11.45 -10.08 -9.22
C ALA A 33 -9.94 -10.31 -9.44
N LYS A 34 -9.50 -11.54 -9.75
CA LYS A 34 -8.11 -11.80 -10.15
C LYS A 34 -7.88 -11.46 -11.62
N LYS A 35 -8.91 -11.56 -12.45
CA LYS A 35 -8.79 -11.35 -13.90
C LYS A 35 -8.44 -9.89 -14.17
N GLY A 36 -7.26 -9.69 -14.77
CA GLY A 36 -6.78 -8.36 -15.13
C GLY A 36 -6.40 -7.49 -13.93
N LEU A 37 -6.18 -8.05 -12.73
CA LEU A 37 -5.67 -7.27 -11.61
C LEU A 37 -4.31 -6.67 -11.98
N ALA A 38 -4.19 -5.34 -11.86
CA ALA A 38 -2.98 -4.56 -12.11
C ALA A 38 -2.21 -4.23 -10.83
N GLY A 39 -2.82 -4.45 -9.67
CA GLY A 39 -2.22 -4.25 -8.35
C GLY A 39 -3.08 -3.34 -7.48
N PHE A 40 -2.43 -2.71 -6.50
CA PHE A 40 -3.11 -1.89 -5.51
C PHE A 40 -2.55 -0.47 -5.48
N THR A 41 -3.44 0.51 -5.58
CA THR A 41 -3.15 1.89 -5.21
C THR A 41 -3.29 2.02 -3.70
N ILE A 42 -2.32 2.66 -3.04
CA ILE A 42 -2.33 2.80 -1.59
C ILE A 42 -2.07 4.25 -1.23
N LYS A 43 -3.10 4.89 -0.67
CA LYS A 43 -3.03 6.24 -0.12
C LYS A 43 -2.91 6.16 1.39
N VAL A 44 -2.00 6.95 1.95
CA VAL A 44 -1.74 7.00 3.38
C VAL A 44 -2.09 8.40 3.89
N LYS A 45 -2.95 8.47 4.90
CA LYS A 45 -3.22 9.70 5.66
C LYS A 45 -2.63 9.56 7.06
N PRO A 46 -1.51 10.24 7.36
CA PRO A 46 -1.01 10.38 8.73
C PRO A 46 -1.97 11.22 9.59
N PRO A 47 -1.80 11.24 10.92
CA PRO A 47 -2.70 11.92 11.84
C PRO A 47 -2.86 13.42 11.55
N THR A 48 -1.76 14.13 11.27
CA THR A 48 -1.79 15.59 11.06
C THR A 48 -1.32 16.05 9.69
N ARG A 49 -0.62 15.20 8.93
CA ARG A 49 -0.07 15.56 7.61
C ARG A 49 -1.04 15.29 6.47
N GLU A 50 -0.79 15.91 5.33
CA GLU A 50 -1.54 15.62 4.10
C GLU A 50 -1.41 14.17 3.67
N ALA A 51 -2.45 13.68 2.99
CA ALA A 51 -2.43 12.32 2.46
C ALA A 51 -1.50 12.24 1.24
N TYR A 52 -0.80 11.13 1.10
CA TYR A 52 0.10 10.87 -0.02
C TYR A 52 -0.06 9.44 -0.51
N TYR A 53 0.27 9.20 -1.77
CA TYR A 53 0.38 7.85 -2.30
C TYR A 53 1.78 7.31 -2.04
N LEU A 54 1.86 6.01 -1.80
CA LEU A 54 3.15 5.35 -1.69
C LEU A 54 3.89 5.35 -3.01
N ILE A 55 5.22 5.33 -2.94
CA ILE A 55 6.09 5.23 -4.11
C ILE A 55 6.52 3.78 -4.32
N ASN A 56 6.55 3.37 -5.58
CA ASN A 56 6.99 2.07 -6.05
C ASN A 56 8.39 2.19 -6.68
N ASP A 57 9.16 1.10 -6.66
CA ASP A 57 10.44 1.01 -7.39
C ASP A 57 10.22 0.76 -8.89
N LEU A 58 9.01 0.32 -9.26
CA LEU A 58 8.61 0.00 -10.62
C LEU A 58 7.59 1.02 -11.13
N GLN A 59 7.65 1.30 -12.43
CA GLN A 59 6.66 2.07 -13.18
C GLN A 59 6.36 1.37 -14.51
N PHE A 60 5.29 1.78 -15.19
CA PHE A 60 5.03 1.32 -16.55
C PHE A 60 6.09 1.84 -17.54
N GLU A 61 6.42 1.03 -18.55
CA GLU A 61 7.36 1.44 -19.61
C GLU A 61 6.78 2.57 -20.47
N HIS A 62 5.47 2.55 -20.70
CA HIS A 62 4.72 3.58 -21.43
C HIS A 62 3.54 4.10 -20.57
N PRO A 63 3.81 4.98 -19.58
CA PRO A 63 2.78 5.48 -18.67
C PRO A 63 1.64 6.24 -19.37
N ASP A 64 1.93 6.85 -20.51
CA ASP A 64 0.97 7.58 -21.36
C ASP A 64 -0.12 6.67 -21.97
N GLN A 65 0.13 5.36 -22.02
CA GLN A 65 -0.83 4.38 -22.53
C GLN A 65 -1.82 3.88 -21.46
N HIS A 66 -1.70 4.39 -20.24
CA HIS A 66 -2.47 3.98 -19.07
C HIS A 66 -3.23 5.17 -18.47
N ALA A 67 -4.37 4.90 -17.84
CA ALA A 67 -5.07 5.95 -17.09
C ALA A 67 -4.22 6.40 -15.90
N ARG A 68 -3.93 7.69 -15.81
CA ARG A 68 -3.02 8.24 -14.78
C ARG A 68 -3.53 9.56 -14.23
N ASP A 69 -3.05 9.89 -13.04
CA ASP A 69 -3.14 11.23 -12.47
C ASP A 69 -1.85 11.99 -12.81
N PRO A 70 -1.89 13.03 -13.67
CA PRO A 70 -0.69 13.77 -14.06
C PRO A 70 -0.11 14.63 -12.93
N SER A 71 -0.83 14.80 -11.82
CA SER A 71 -0.33 15.52 -10.64
C SER A 71 0.55 14.63 -9.74
N GLU A 72 0.55 13.32 -9.98
CA GLU A 72 1.29 12.33 -9.21
C GLU A 72 2.51 11.82 -9.98
N ALA A 73 3.55 11.40 -9.27
CA ALA A 73 4.73 10.81 -9.89
C ALA A 73 4.38 9.51 -10.66
N GLU A 74 5.12 9.19 -11.73
CA GLU A 74 4.85 8.00 -12.54
C GLU A 74 5.01 6.69 -11.76
N ASN A 75 5.89 6.68 -10.75
CA ASN A 75 6.11 5.54 -9.86
C ASN A 75 5.27 5.62 -8.56
N SER A 76 4.38 6.60 -8.41
CA SER A 76 3.36 6.59 -7.35
C SER A 76 2.44 5.38 -7.53
N THR A 77 1.97 4.76 -6.44
CA THR A 77 0.98 3.66 -6.53
C THR A 77 -0.35 4.09 -7.16
N MET A 78 -0.60 5.40 -7.32
CA MET A 78 -1.69 5.93 -8.13
C MET A 78 -1.50 5.65 -9.63
N ASN A 79 -0.27 5.79 -10.13
CA ASN A 79 0.08 5.67 -11.55
C ASN A 79 0.74 4.32 -11.88
N ALA A 80 1.38 3.67 -10.90
CA ALA A 80 2.03 2.37 -10.98
C ALA A 80 1.65 1.50 -9.77
N PRO A 81 0.48 0.82 -9.81
CA PRO A 81 -0.05 0.06 -8.68
C PRO A 81 0.92 -1.04 -8.22
N ILE A 82 0.93 -1.31 -6.91
CA ILE A 82 1.85 -2.31 -6.38
C ILE A 82 1.34 -3.72 -6.63
N HIS A 83 2.18 -4.55 -7.25
CA HIS A 83 1.89 -5.96 -7.55
C HIS A 83 2.45 -6.95 -6.52
N LYS A 84 2.79 -6.48 -5.31
CA LYS A 84 3.27 -7.31 -4.21
C LYS A 84 2.14 -7.54 -3.20
N PHE A 85 1.83 -8.82 -2.91
CA PHE A 85 0.80 -9.22 -1.94
C PHE A 85 1.19 -8.99 -0.47
N ARG A 86 2.42 -8.50 -0.22
CA ARG A 86 2.92 -8.11 1.10
C ARG A 86 3.74 -6.84 0.93
N TRP A 87 3.34 -5.76 1.59
CA TRP A 87 4.07 -4.50 1.53
C TRP A 87 4.28 -3.92 2.93
N LEU A 88 5.52 -3.53 3.22
CA LEU A 88 5.92 -2.95 4.49
C LEU A 88 6.10 -1.45 4.35
N HIS A 89 5.28 -0.67 5.05
CA HIS A 89 5.49 0.75 5.21
C HIS A 89 6.46 1.03 6.35
N VAL A 90 7.55 1.74 6.06
CA VAL A 90 8.42 2.34 7.09
C VAL A 90 8.42 3.86 6.89
N PRO A 91 7.57 4.62 7.60
CA PRO A 91 7.38 6.05 7.34
C PRO A 91 8.67 6.87 7.39
N GLY A 92 9.63 6.46 8.23
CA GLY A 92 10.90 7.17 8.38
C GLY A 92 11.92 6.97 7.25
N GLN A 93 11.72 6.01 6.34
CA GLN A 93 12.62 5.81 5.19
C GLN A 93 12.28 6.74 4.02
N ASP A 94 11.00 6.86 3.66
CA ASP A 94 10.63 7.46 2.36
C ASP A 94 9.81 8.76 2.44
N HIS A 95 9.13 9.03 3.57
CA HIS A 95 8.14 10.12 3.61
C HIS A 95 8.28 11.09 4.81
N GLN A 96 8.89 10.66 5.91
CA GLN A 96 8.89 11.44 7.16
C GLN A 96 10.27 11.67 7.78
N GLY A 97 11.33 11.14 7.15
CA GLY A 97 12.70 11.23 7.65
C GLY A 97 12.88 10.56 9.03
N LEU A 98 13.90 10.97 9.78
CA LEU A 98 14.28 10.30 11.04
C LEU A 98 13.28 10.48 12.20
N SER A 99 12.25 11.31 12.03
CA SER A 99 11.24 11.62 13.05
C SER A 99 9.83 11.27 12.53
N PRO A 100 9.49 9.98 12.42
CA PRO A 100 8.15 9.57 12.01
C PRO A 100 7.11 10.02 13.05
N GLU A 101 5.99 10.54 12.56
CA GLU A 101 4.85 10.88 13.39
C GLU A 101 4.16 9.60 13.87
N PHE A 102 3.92 9.47 15.18
CA PHE A 102 3.17 8.35 15.74
C PHE A 102 1.71 8.72 15.94
N GLY A 103 0.82 7.74 15.80
CA GLY A 103 -0.61 7.94 15.89
C GLY A 103 -1.38 7.04 14.94
N ASP A 104 -2.63 7.38 14.68
CA ASP A 104 -3.51 6.56 13.84
C ASP A 104 -3.31 6.97 12.38
N TYR A 105 -2.91 6.01 11.57
CA TYR A 105 -2.72 6.16 10.14
C TYR A 105 -3.88 5.49 9.43
N THR A 106 -4.49 6.19 8.48
CA THR A 106 -5.48 5.59 7.57
C THR A 106 -4.78 5.17 6.29
N TYR A 107 -4.88 3.88 5.96
CA TYR A 107 -4.45 3.31 4.70
C TYR A 107 -5.68 3.05 3.85
N THR A 108 -5.86 3.84 2.79
CA THR A 108 -6.90 3.64 1.79
C THR A 108 -6.30 2.85 0.64
N VAL A 109 -6.82 1.66 0.42
CA VAL A 109 -6.30 0.72 -0.60
C VAL A 109 -7.36 0.49 -1.64
N THR A 110 -6.99 0.65 -2.90
CA THR A 110 -7.90 0.48 -4.04
C THR A 110 -7.31 -0.53 -5.02
N PRO A 111 -8.00 -1.64 -5.33
CA PRO A 111 -7.56 -2.54 -6.39
C PRO A 111 -7.67 -1.84 -7.75
N ARG A 112 -6.68 -2.08 -8.61
CA ARG A 112 -6.60 -1.52 -9.96
C ARG A 112 -6.60 -2.64 -10.98
N TYR A 113 -7.11 -2.36 -12.17
CA TYR A 113 -7.33 -3.37 -13.21
C TYR A 113 -6.83 -2.91 -14.57
N PHE A 114 -6.42 -3.87 -15.38
CA PHE A 114 -6.24 -3.75 -16.82
C PHE A 114 -7.54 -4.10 -17.53
N ASN A 115 -7.80 -3.41 -18.63
CA ASN A 115 -8.82 -3.83 -19.59
C ASN A 115 -8.30 -4.96 -20.50
N GLU A 116 -9.14 -5.43 -21.42
CA GLU A 116 -8.82 -6.51 -22.37
C GLU A 116 -7.65 -6.20 -23.33
N THR A 117 -7.28 -4.92 -23.45
CA THR A 117 -6.14 -4.45 -24.25
C THR A 117 -4.88 -4.17 -23.40
N ASN A 118 -4.84 -4.68 -22.17
CA ASN A 118 -3.75 -4.50 -21.21
C ASN A 118 -3.46 -3.04 -20.83
N LYS A 119 -4.47 -2.16 -20.88
CA LYS A 119 -4.36 -0.77 -20.43
C LYS A 119 -5.00 -0.62 -19.07
N MET A 120 -4.29 0.00 -18.13
CA MET A 120 -4.83 0.26 -16.80
C MET A 120 -6.03 1.20 -16.92
N VAL A 121 -7.15 0.81 -16.32
CA VAL A 121 -8.39 1.60 -16.33
C VAL A 121 -8.34 2.74 -15.32
N ALA A 122 -9.30 3.66 -15.46
CA ALA A 122 -9.45 4.79 -14.56
C ALA A 122 -9.59 4.36 -13.10
N PHE A 123 -9.17 5.23 -12.19
CA PHE A 123 -9.28 4.98 -10.76
C PHE A 123 -10.76 4.95 -10.32
N GLU A 124 -11.16 3.88 -9.63
CA GLU A 124 -12.53 3.71 -9.14
C GLU A 124 -12.58 3.78 -7.62
N ALA A 125 -12.91 4.96 -7.09
CA ALA A 125 -12.92 5.22 -5.65
C ALA A 125 -13.86 4.27 -4.87
N GLY A 126 -14.95 3.80 -5.49
CA GLY A 126 -15.92 2.89 -4.86
C GLY A 126 -15.37 1.52 -4.49
N LEU A 127 -14.22 1.13 -5.04
CA LEU A 127 -13.54 -0.13 -4.70
C LEU A 127 -12.58 -0.01 -3.51
N SER A 128 -12.44 1.19 -2.95
CA SER A 128 -11.45 1.47 -1.90
C SER A 128 -11.86 0.89 -0.55
N LEU A 129 -10.86 0.46 0.20
CA LEU A 129 -10.98 -0.04 1.56
C LEU A 129 -10.07 0.74 2.48
N ASP A 130 -10.62 1.24 3.58
CA ASP A 130 -9.87 1.94 4.61
C ASP A 130 -9.49 0.99 5.75
N VAL A 131 -8.23 1.05 6.15
CA VAL A 131 -7.71 0.36 7.33
C VAL A 131 -6.97 1.35 8.21
N ILE A 132 -7.43 1.50 9.45
CA ILE A 132 -6.82 2.40 10.44
C ILE A 132 -5.85 1.60 11.30
N VAL A 133 -4.60 2.06 11.39
CA VAL A 133 -3.54 1.40 12.16
C VAL A 133 -2.82 2.41 13.02
N ARG A 134 -2.78 2.15 14.32
CA ARG A 134 -1.97 2.95 15.24
C ARG A 134 -0.50 2.62 15.10
N LEU A 135 0.28 3.54 14.52
CA LEU A 135 1.74 3.49 14.47
C LEU A 135 2.33 3.92 15.81
N ALA A 136 3.19 3.10 16.39
CA ALA A 136 3.90 3.39 17.64
C ALA A 136 5.23 2.62 17.71
N PRO A 137 6.20 3.09 18.51
CA PRO A 137 7.39 2.29 18.85
C PRO A 137 6.98 1.00 19.56
N ASN A 138 7.69 -0.09 19.28
CA ASN A 138 7.49 -1.35 19.97
C ASN A 138 8.07 -1.25 21.40
N ARG A 139 7.19 -1.12 22.39
CA ARG A 139 7.59 -0.98 23.80
C ARG A 139 7.71 -2.32 24.54
N ASP A 140 7.46 -3.46 23.90
CA ASP A 140 7.33 -4.74 24.60
C ASP A 140 8.45 -5.73 24.29
N ASN A 141 9.33 -5.92 25.28
CA ASN A 141 10.55 -6.70 25.22
C ASN A 141 10.31 -8.22 25.44
N ARG A 142 9.09 -8.74 25.23
CA ARG A 142 8.77 -10.15 25.54
C ARG A 142 8.00 -10.95 24.50
N ARG A 143 7.50 -10.37 23.40
CA ARG A 143 6.82 -11.11 22.32
C ARG A 143 6.98 -10.44 20.95
N ALA A 144 8.22 -10.10 20.57
CA ALA A 144 8.47 -9.43 19.30
C ALA A 144 8.42 -10.42 18.13
N LEU A 145 7.30 -10.45 17.40
CA LEU A 145 7.32 -10.80 15.99
C LEU A 145 7.98 -9.63 15.25
N THR A 146 9.31 -9.63 15.23
CA THR A 146 10.10 -8.66 14.47
C THR A 146 10.12 -9.10 13.02
N ILE A 147 9.51 -8.31 12.14
CA ILE A 147 9.76 -8.42 10.70
C ILE A 147 11.04 -7.63 10.43
N SER A 148 12.17 -8.33 10.40
CA SER A 148 13.45 -7.79 9.94
C SER A 148 13.56 -8.02 8.43
N ILE A 149 13.73 -6.95 7.65
CA ILE A 149 14.12 -7.04 6.24
C ILE A 149 15.62 -6.78 6.19
N THR A 150 16.41 -7.81 5.91
CA THR A 150 17.83 -7.66 5.61
C THR A 150 17.96 -7.38 4.11
N TYR A 151 18.36 -6.16 3.75
CA TYR A 151 18.80 -5.87 2.38
C TYR A 151 20.19 -6.46 2.19
N LEU A 152 20.29 -7.54 1.41
CA LEU A 152 21.56 -8.01 0.86
C LEU A 152 21.93 -7.05 -0.28
N ASN A 153 22.79 -6.06 0.02
CA ASN A 153 23.51 -5.31 -1.00
C ASN A 153 24.37 -6.30 -1.80
N ARG A 154 23.89 -6.74 -2.96
CA ARG A 154 24.78 -7.29 -3.99
C ARG A 154 25.36 -6.11 -4.75
N ARG A 155 26.68 -5.92 -4.58
CA ARG A 155 27.53 -5.05 -5.39
C ARG A 155 27.50 -5.47 -6.85
#